data_AF-A0A7R9UQT0-F1
#
_entry.id   AF-A0A7R9UQT0-F1
#
_cell.length_a   1.000
_cell.length_b   1.000
_cell.length_c   1.000
_cell.angle_alpha   90.00
_cell.angle_beta   90.00
_cell.angle_gamma   90.00
#
_symmetry.space_group_name_H-M   'P 1'
#
loop_
_entity.id
_entity.type
_entity.pdbx_description
1 polymer ?
#
loop_
_entity_poly.entity_id
_entity_poly.type
_entity_poly.pdbx_seq_one_letter_code
_entity_poly.pdbx_strand_id
1 'polypeptide(L)'
;GIAELRRVLVEAAVPSEWDFADPDQRSDLTLGERALDILRAEIHHALHRQLPYAVRSEEVRWAEERETGAILLEVELSMPHFSELAVLRSALGTIHRAAQARLVELFGRQVQLALHTRQGGW
;
A
#
# COMPACT_ATOMS: atom_id res chain seq x y z
N GLY A 1 14.43 19.57 -13.89
CA GLY A 1 14.49 18.09 -13.71
C GLY A 1 14.50 17.72 -12.23
N ILE A 2 14.43 16.43 -11.87
CA ILE A 2 14.31 16.01 -10.44
C ILE A 2 15.48 16.48 -9.58
N ALA A 3 16.73 16.31 -10.03
CA ALA A 3 17.92 16.74 -9.27
C ALA A 3 17.98 18.27 -9.05
N GLU A 4 17.49 19.03 -10.03
CA GLU A 4 17.38 20.49 -10.00
C GLU A 4 16.25 20.94 -9.06
N LEU A 5 15.08 20.28 -9.09
CA LEU A 5 14.00 20.51 -8.13
C LEU A 5 14.48 20.22 -6.69
N ARG A 6 15.20 19.11 -6.47
CA ARG A 6 15.81 18.81 -5.17
C ARG A 6 16.75 19.92 -4.71
N ARG A 7 17.58 20.47 -5.62
CA ARG A 7 18.46 21.60 -5.30
C ARG A 7 17.66 22.83 -4.86
N VAL A 8 16.65 23.24 -5.63
CA VAL A 8 15.82 24.41 -5.30
C VAL A 8 15.07 24.23 -3.98
N LEU A 9 14.55 23.04 -3.69
CA LEU A 9 13.87 22.75 -2.42
C LEU A 9 14.81 22.81 -1.21
N VAL A 10 16.06 22.33 -1.36
CA VAL A 10 17.08 22.44 -0.30
C VAL A 10 17.57 23.89 -0.14
N GLU A 11 17.72 24.65 -1.22
CA GLU A 11 18.08 26.07 -1.18
C GLU A 11 16.98 26.96 -0.58
N ALA A 12 15.73 26.48 -0.56
CA ALA A 12 14.58 27.17 0.03
C ALA A 12 14.22 26.70 1.46
N ALA A 13 14.95 25.71 2.01
CA ALA A 13 14.69 25.20 3.35
C ALA A 13 15.13 26.20 4.44
N VAL A 14 14.29 26.38 5.47
CA VAL A 14 14.63 27.20 6.64
C VAL A 14 15.60 26.42 7.54
N PRO A 15 16.71 27.00 8.02
CA PRO A 15 17.59 26.34 8.98
C PRO A 15 16.86 26.04 10.30
N SER A 16 16.75 24.75 10.63
CA SER A 16 16.19 24.22 11.87
C SER A 16 16.99 23.00 12.35
N GLU A 17 16.65 22.45 13.51
CA GLU A 17 16.99 21.06 13.83
C GLU A 17 16.15 20.10 12.95
N TRP A 18 16.56 18.83 12.86
CA TRP A 18 15.84 17.81 12.08
C TRP A 18 14.70 17.21 12.90
N ASP A 19 13.47 17.28 12.39
CA ASP A 19 12.29 16.68 13.04
C ASP A 19 12.33 15.14 13.09
N PHE A 20 13.10 14.52 12.18
CA PHE A 20 13.29 13.07 12.10
C PHE A 20 14.69 12.69 12.59
N ALA A 21 14.75 11.79 13.58
CA ALA A 21 16.00 11.42 14.27
C ALA A 21 16.86 10.39 13.54
N ASP A 22 16.28 9.63 12.60
CA ASP A 22 16.97 8.63 11.77
C ASP A 22 17.20 9.19 10.35
N PRO A 23 18.46 9.42 9.92
CA PRO A 23 18.75 9.98 8.60
C PRO A 23 18.49 9.01 7.44
N ASP A 24 18.35 7.70 7.70
CA ASP A 24 17.97 6.69 6.71
C ASP A 24 16.44 6.47 6.65
N GLN A 25 15.66 7.10 7.54
CA GLN A 25 14.19 7.01 7.56
C GLN A 25 13.57 7.67 6.32
N ARG A 26 13.20 6.85 5.35
CA ARG A 26 12.60 7.31 4.09
C ARG A 26 11.17 7.85 4.22
N SER A 27 10.45 7.51 5.30
CA SER A 27 9.25 8.21 5.77
C SER A 27 8.83 7.73 7.18
N ASP A 28 7.94 8.50 7.79
CA ASP A 28 7.10 8.20 8.97
C ASP A 28 6.28 6.89 8.94
N LEU A 29 5.75 6.48 7.78
CA LEU A 29 4.78 5.37 7.67
C LEU A 29 5.29 4.03 8.23
N THR A 30 4.41 3.33 8.93
CA THR A 30 4.61 1.96 9.41
C THR A 30 4.65 0.93 8.28
N LEU A 31 5.05 -0.31 8.58
CA LEU A 31 5.09 -1.39 7.57
C LEU A 31 3.69 -1.75 7.04
N GLY A 32 2.66 -1.70 7.89
CA GLY A 32 1.26 -1.92 7.50
C GLY A 32 0.75 -0.84 6.55
N GLU A 33 0.95 0.43 6.88
CA GLU A 33 0.58 1.56 6.01
C GLU A 33 1.32 1.51 4.65
N ARG A 34 2.62 1.19 4.65
CA ARG A 34 3.41 0.98 3.41
C ARG A 34 2.87 -0.18 2.57
N ALA A 35 2.37 -1.24 3.21
CA ALA A 35 1.78 -2.38 2.51
C ALA A 35 0.42 -2.02 1.90
N LEU A 36 -0.42 -1.28 2.64
CA LEU A 36 -1.66 -0.71 2.12
C LEU A 36 -1.37 0.24 0.94
N ASP A 37 -0.32 1.06 1.00
CA ASP A 37 0.05 1.96 -0.10
C ASP A 37 0.46 1.25 -1.39
N ILE A 38 1.23 0.16 -1.28
CA ILE A 38 1.52 -0.72 -2.43
C ILE A 38 0.21 -1.29 -3.00
N LEU A 39 -0.68 -1.79 -2.13
CA LEU A 39 -1.95 -2.36 -2.57
C LEU A 39 -2.86 -1.29 -3.22
N ARG A 40 -2.95 -0.08 -2.66
CA ARG A 40 -3.68 1.06 -3.23
C ARG A 40 -3.13 1.42 -4.62
N ALA A 41 -1.80 1.40 -4.81
CA ALA A 41 -1.18 1.64 -6.11
C ALA A 41 -1.53 0.55 -7.14
N GLU A 42 -1.52 -0.72 -6.76
CA GLU A 42 -1.89 -1.83 -7.67
C GLU A 42 -3.39 -1.87 -7.99
N ILE A 43 -4.26 -1.51 -7.04
CA ILE A 43 -5.69 -1.25 -7.30
C ILE A 43 -5.83 -0.12 -8.34
N HIS A 44 -5.06 0.97 -8.18
CA HIS A 44 -5.07 2.09 -9.13
C HIS A 44 -4.57 1.71 -10.53
N HIS A 45 -3.59 0.81 -10.61
CA HIS A 45 -3.06 0.30 -11.89
C HIS A 45 -4.07 -0.63 -12.57
N ALA A 46 -4.63 -1.60 -11.84
CA ALA A 46 -5.58 -2.57 -12.38
C ALA A 46 -6.96 -1.97 -12.73
N LEU A 47 -7.47 -1.02 -11.95
CA LEU A 47 -8.82 -0.45 -12.14
C LEU A 47 -8.85 0.83 -13.00
N HIS A 48 -7.69 1.45 -13.24
CA HIS A 48 -7.29 2.57 -14.13
C HIS A 48 -8.31 3.63 -14.64
N ARG A 49 -9.54 3.25 -15.02
CA ARG A 49 -10.59 4.16 -15.50
C ARG A 49 -11.98 3.95 -14.87
N GLN A 50 -12.20 2.90 -14.07
CA GLN A 50 -13.56 2.51 -13.66
C GLN A 50 -13.99 3.09 -12.30
N LEU A 51 -13.31 2.81 -11.17
CA LEU A 51 -13.58 3.48 -9.86
C LEU A 51 -12.50 3.22 -8.76
N PRO A 52 -11.20 3.47 -9.00
CA PRO A 52 -10.15 3.16 -8.02
C PRO A 52 -10.30 3.93 -6.69
N TYR A 53 -10.78 5.18 -6.72
CA TYR A 53 -10.93 6.03 -5.53
C TYR A 53 -12.09 5.62 -4.59
N ALA A 54 -12.99 4.73 -5.02
CA ALA A 54 -14.06 4.23 -4.16
C ALA A 54 -13.61 3.07 -3.25
N VAL A 55 -12.48 2.44 -3.56
CA VAL A 55 -11.97 1.28 -2.81
C VAL A 55 -11.31 1.73 -1.50
N ARG A 56 -11.98 1.48 -0.38
CA ARG A 56 -11.39 1.62 0.96
C ARG A 56 -10.69 0.31 1.34
N SER A 57 -9.37 0.39 1.55
CA SER A 57 -8.51 -0.71 1.97
C SER A 57 -8.23 -0.65 3.48
N GLU A 58 -8.60 -1.68 4.22
CA GLU A 58 -8.40 -1.77 5.67
C GLU A 58 -7.51 -2.96 6.03
N GLU A 59 -6.43 -2.74 6.78
CA GLU A 59 -5.70 -3.85 7.40
C GLU A 59 -6.62 -4.49 8.45
N VAL A 60 -6.93 -5.78 8.26
CA VAL A 60 -7.68 -6.59 9.22
C VAL A 60 -6.71 -7.30 10.17
N ARG A 61 -5.53 -7.68 9.67
CA ARG A 61 -4.51 -8.38 10.46
C ARG A 61 -3.11 -8.22 9.84
N TRP A 62 -2.17 -7.75 10.65
CA TRP A 62 -0.74 -8.03 10.50
C TRP A 62 -0.32 -9.10 11.52
N ALA A 63 0.46 -10.09 11.09
CA ALA A 63 1.14 -11.02 12.00
C ALA A 63 2.46 -11.49 11.39
N GLU A 64 3.43 -11.85 12.24
CA GLU A 64 4.69 -12.43 11.80
C GLU A 64 4.83 -13.86 12.33
N GLU A 65 5.11 -14.79 11.42
CA GLU A 65 5.31 -16.21 11.75
C GLU A 65 6.67 -16.41 12.43
N ARG A 66 6.63 -16.88 13.68
CA ARG A 66 7.79 -16.89 14.59
C ARG A 66 8.98 -17.75 14.13
N GLU A 67 8.73 -18.75 13.29
CA GLU A 67 9.75 -19.71 12.85
C GLU A 67 10.35 -19.37 11.49
N THR A 68 9.57 -18.76 10.59
CA THR A 68 9.98 -18.42 9.22
C THR A 68 10.27 -16.93 9.01
N GLY A 69 9.79 -16.07 9.92
CA GLY A 69 9.78 -14.63 9.74
C GLY A 69 8.79 -14.13 8.67
N ALA A 70 7.90 -14.99 8.15
CA ALA A 70 6.95 -14.61 7.11
C ALA A 70 5.88 -13.64 7.63
N ILE A 71 5.53 -12.63 6.83
CA ILE A 71 4.44 -11.70 7.13
C ILE A 71 3.13 -12.31 6.65
N LEU A 72 2.15 -12.43 7.54
CA LEU A 72 0.75 -12.70 7.22
C LEU A 72 0.00 -11.35 7.20
N LEU A 73 -0.58 -11.01 6.06
CA LEU A 73 -1.26 -9.73 5.86
C LEU A 73 -2.67 -9.97 5.30
N GLU A 74 -3.67 -9.79 6.16
CA GLU A 74 -5.08 -9.85 5.77
C GLU A 74 -5.59 -8.42 5.58
N VAL A 75 -5.97 -8.08 4.34
CA VAL A 75 -6.55 -6.78 3.98
C VAL A 75 -7.94 -7.00 3.41
N GLU A 76 -8.87 -6.12 3.75
CA GLU A 76 -10.22 -6.15 3.20
C GLU A 76 -10.48 -4.87 2.38
N LEU A 77 -11.09 -5.07 1.22
CA LEU A 77 -11.35 -4.05 0.21
C LEU A 77 -12.86 -3.84 0.09
N SER A 78 -13.32 -2.70 0.59
CA SER A 78 -14.74 -2.34 0.64
C SER A 78 -15.11 -1.23 -0.36
N MET A 79 -16.34 -1.28 -0.86
CA MET A 79 -16.94 -0.27 -1.74
C MET A 79 -18.45 -0.09 -1.48
N PRO A 80 -19.03 1.08 -1.78
CA PRO A 80 -20.44 1.36 -1.51
C PRO A 80 -21.40 0.61 -2.46
N HIS A 81 -21.10 0.48 -3.75
CA HIS A 81 -22.03 -0.10 -4.73
C HIS A 81 -21.61 -1.49 -5.24
N PHE A 82 -22.60 -2.39 -5.36
CA PHE A 82 -22.38 -3.79 -5.74
C PHE A 82 -21.83 -3.96 -7.18
N SER A 83 -22.22 -3.08 -8.10
CA SER A 83 -21.71 -3.03 -9.47
C SER A 83 -20.20 -2.78 -9.51
N GLU A 84 -19.69 -1.92 -8.63
CA GLU A 84 -18.27 -1.62 -8.48
C GLU A 84 -17.53 -2.82 -7.88
N LEU A 85 -18.13 -3.45 -6.86
CA LEU A 85 -17.58 -4.64 -6.19
C LEU A 85 -17.38 -5.80 -7.17
N ALA A 86 -18.25 -5.95 -8.18
CA ALA A 86 -18.08 -6.93 -9.25
C ALA A 86 -16.86 -6.64 -10.14
N VAL A 87 -16.56 -5.37 -10.41
CA VAL A 87 -15.36 -4.93 -11.17
C VAL A 87 -14.09 -5.19 -10.34
N LEU A 88 -14.07 -4.82 -9.06
CA LEU A 88 -12.92 -5.12 -8.18
C LEU A 88 -12.69 -6.63 -8.09
N ARG A 89 -13.75 -7.44 -7.96
CA ARG A 89 -13.63 -8.91 -7.88
C ARG A 89 -13.06 -9.55 -9.16
N SER A 90 -13.33 -9.00 -10.35
CA SER A 90 -12.73 -9.51 -11.59
C SER A 90 -11.23 -9.13 -11.71
N ALA A 91 -10.82 -7.99 -11.17
CA ALA A 91 -9.42 -7.56 -11.11
C ALA A 91 -8.61 -8.18 -9.95
N LEU A 92 -9.28 -8.68 -8.91
CA LEU A 92 -8.68 -9.04 -7.61
C LEU A 92 -7.48 -9.99 -7.72
N GLY A 93 -7.56 -11.01 -8.58
CA GLY A 93 -6.46 -11.97 -8.79
C GLY A 93 -5.21 -11.36 -9.44
N THR A 94 -5.36 -10.28 -10.21
CA THR A 94 -4.23 -9.54 -10.79
C THR A 94 -3.63 -8.57 -9.78
N ILE A 95 -4.48 -7.84 -9.05
CA ILE A 95 -4.09 -6.95 -7.93
C ILE A 95 -3.31 -7.76 -6.89
N HIS A 96 -3.82 -8.94 -6.49
CA HIS A 96 -3.18 -9.84 -5.54
C HIS A 96 -1.75 -10.20 -5.95
N ARG A 97 -1.55 -10.74 -7.17
CA ARG A 97 -0.23 -11.16 -7.63
C ARG A 97 0.77 -10.01 -7.73
N ALA A 98 0.33 -8.84 -8.19
CA ALA A 98 1.19 -7.67 -8.32
C ALA A 98 1.60 -7.10 -6.95
N ALA A 99 0.63 -6.93 -6.04
CA ALA A 99 0.90 -6.46 -4.67
C ALA A 99 1.79 -7.47 -3.91
N GLN A 100 1.44 -8.77 -3.94
CA GLN A 100 2.23 -9.85 -3.34
C GLN A 100 3.70 -9.82 -3.78
N ALA A 101 3.98 -9.64 -5.07
CA ALA A 101 5.35 -9.56 -5.58
C ALA A 101 6.10 -8.32 -5.02
N ARG A 102 5.46 -7.14 -5.07
CA ARG A 102 6.05 -5.88 -4.57
C ARG A 102 6.23 -5.84 -3.06
N LEU A 103 5.39 -6.54 -2.30
CA LEU A 103 5.51 -6.66 -0.83
C LEU A 103 6.69 -7.58 -0.46
N VAL A 104 6.89 -8.69 -1.17
CA VAL A 104 8.07 -9.56 -1.00
C VAL A 104 9.36 -8.82 -1.38
N GLU A 105 9.33 -8.01 -2.45
CA GLU A 105 10.44 -7.14 -2.84
C GLU A 105 10.76 -6.07 -1.76
N LEU A 106 9.74 -5.36 -1.25
CA LEU A 106 9.91 -4.32 -0.24
C LEU A 106 10.46 -4.86 1.08
N PHE A 107 9.95 -6.00 1.56
CA PHE A 107 10.28 -6.54 2.88
C PHE A 107 11.42 -7.56 2.87
N GLY A 108 11.89 -8.00 1.70
CA GLY A 108 13.00 -8.96 1.55
C GLY A 108 12.72 -10.37 2.11
N ARG A 109 11.46 -10.68 2.42
CA ARG A 109 11.02 -11.93 3.07
C ARG A 109 9.65 -12.38 2.56
N GLN A 110 9.28 -13.62 2.86
CA GLN A 110 7.98 -14.16 2.43
C GLN A 110 6.82 -13.36 3.01
N VAL A 111 5.85 -13.03 2.16
CA VAL A 111 4.56 -12.42 2.53
C VAL A 111 3.47 -13.41 2.15
N GLN A 112 2.38 -13.45 2.91
CA GLN A 112 1.12 -14.10 2.55
C GLN A 112 0.02 -13.06 2.59
N LEU A 113 -0.21 -12.40 1.46
CA LEU A 113 -1.32 -11.47 1.28
C LEU A 113 -2.64 -12.25 1.11
N ALA A 114 -3.62 -11.94 1.95
CA ALA A 114 -5.01 -12.35 1.77
C ALA A 114 -5.86 -11.09 1.47
N LEU A 115 -6.63 -11.12 0.38
CA LEU A 115 -7.53 -10.03 -0.01
C LEU A 115 -8.99 -10.46 0.12
N HIS A 116 -9.70 -9.83 1.04
CA HIS A 116 -11.14 -10.01 1.25
C HIS A 116 -11.91 -8.86 0.58
N THR A 117 -13.21 -9.05 0.33
CA THR A 117 -14.06 -8.01 -0.31
C THR A 117 -15.45 -7.92 0.32
N ARG A 118 -15.71 -6.84 1.06
CA ARG A 118 -16.99 -6.51 1.72
C ARG A 118 -17.82 -5.56 0.86
N GLN A 119 -19.14 -5.80 0.82
CA GLN A 119 -20.09 -4.80 0.33
C GLN A 119 -20.43 -3.83 1.46
N GLY A 120 -20.31 -2.53 1.19
CA GLY A 120 -20.54 -1.47 2.17
C GLY A 120 -19.26 -1.09 2.91
N GLY A 121 -19.02 0.21 2.98
CA GLY A 121 -17.90 0.86 3.64
C GLY A 121 -18.09 2.38 3.53
N TRP A 122 -17.66 3.10 4.56
CA TRP A 122 -17.67 4.57 4.65
C TRP A 122 -16.40 5.01 5.38
#